data_AF-A0A2D6M6R1-F1
#
_entry.id   AF-A0A2D6M6R1-F1
#
_cell.length_a   1.000
_cell.length_b   1.000
_cell.length_c   1.000
_cell.angle_alpha   90.00
_cell.angle_beta   90.00
_cell.angle_gamma   90.00
#
_symmetry.space_group_name_H-M   'P 1'
#
loop_
_entity.id
_entity.type
_entity.pdbx_description
1 polymer ?
#
loop_
_entity_poly.entity_id
_entity_poly.type
_entity_poly.pdbx_seq_one_letter_code
_entity_poly.pdbx_strand_id
1 'polypeptide(L)'
;MASSKKEPWPGHLAEPFYKVLGYLHLGDRERWNNLTLVACASKKVSGNEPIRAKDLYTSPLFKMAREYAEHDDQAWYILSAKYGLLHPDSVVTPYNMALTDMTRADQMEWGKAVREQMRETIFEEDFMAYYTGPITVLAGASYRQELVPFLECMVRDGSVSVPMEGLGIGKQLQWLKRENAQRNSSGLFDLDHELDL
;
A
#
# COMPACT_ATOMS: atom_id res chain seq x y z
N MET A 1 -25.66 6.26 25.44
CA MET A 1 -24.53 6.31 24.49
C MET A 1 -23.66 5.10 24.77
N ALA A 2 -23.69 4.08 23.92
CA ALA A 2 -22.86 2.90 24.11
C ALA A 2 -21.40 3.29 23.81
N SER A 3 -20.56 3.27 24.85
CA SER A 3 -19.11 3.39 24.70
C SER A 3 -18.65 2.21 23.85
N SER A 4 -18.27 2.48 22.60
CA SER A 4 -17.67 1.48 21.71
C SER A 4 -16.38 1.01 22.40
N LYS A 5 -16.41 -0.21 22.95
CA LYS A 5 -15.22 -0.82 23.54
C LYS A 5 -14.18 -0.94 22.43
N LYS A 6 -13.05 -0.23 22.59
CA LYS A 6 -11.90 -0.37 21.71
C LYS A 6 -11.40 -1.81 21.83
N GLU A 7 -11.56 -2.60 20.77
CA GLU A 7 -11.04 -3.97 20.74
C GLU A 7 -9.52 -3.94 20.53
N PRO A 8 -8.75 -4.76 21.25
CA PRO A 8 -7.31 -4.87 21.07
C PRO A 8 -6.98 -5.36 19.66
N TRP A 9 -5.80 -5.02 19.15
CA TRP A 9 -5.40 -5.49 17.83
C TRP A 9 -5.26 -7.02 17.83
N PRO A 10 -5.96 -7.76 16.93
CA PRO A 10 -6.07 -9.22 17.02
C PRO A 10 -4.80 -9.97 16.60
N GLY A 11 -3.75 -9.27 16.13
CA GLY A 11 -2.51 -9.90 15.68
C GLY A 11 -2.66 -10.78 14.41
N HIS A 12 -3.81 -10.74 13.74
CA HIS A 12 -4.07 -11.56 12.56
C HIS A 12 -3.40 -10.93 11.34
N LEU A 13 -2.13 -11.29 11.13
CA LEU A 13 -1.37 -10.90 9.95
C LEU A 13 -1.82 -11.69 8.73
N ALA A 14 -1.83 -11.03 7.57
CA ALA A 14 -1.93 -11.78 6.33
C ALA A 14 -0.67 -12.63 6.13
N GLU A 15 -0.89 -13.87 5.68
CA GLU A 15 0.19 -14.72 5.22
C GLU A 15 0.92 -14.06 4.04
N PRO A 16 2.26 -14.12 4.00
CA PRO A 16 3.04 -13.54 2.93
C PRO A 16 2.69 -14.16 1.56
N PHE A 17 2.02 -13.37 0.71
CA PHE A 17 1.43 -13.81 -0.58
C PHE A 17 2.45 -14.41 -1.56
N TYR A 18 3.73 -14.03 -1.46
CA TYR A 18 4.82 -14.48 -2.33
C TYR A 18 5.33 -15.89 -2.00
N LYS A 19 5.00 -16.48 -0.84
CA LYS A 19 5.21 -17.92 -0.62
C LYS A 19 4.30 -18.79 -1.50
N VAL A 20 3.21 -18.23 -2.05
CA VAL A 20 2.25 -18.94 -2.91
C VAL A 20 2.51 -18.71 -4.40
N LEU A 21 3.08 -17.55 -4.78
CA LEU A 21 3.43 -17.21 -6.16
C LEU A 21 4.94 -17.05 -6.30
N GLY A 22 5.67 -18.13 -6.01
CA GLY A 22 7.10 -18.18 -6.24
C GLY A 22 7.43 -17.65 -7.64
N TYR A 23 8.17 -16.53 -7.69
CA TYR A 23 9.07 -16.10 -8.76
C TYR A 23 8.56 -16.07 -10.21
N LEU A 24 7.28 -16.33 -10.48
CA LEU A 24 6.72 -16.54 -11.82
C LEU A 24 6.27 -15.26 -12.53
N HIS A 25 6.67 -14.08 -12.04
CA HIS A 25 6.39 -12.80 -12.71
C HIS A 25 7.59 -11.86 -12.86
N LEU A 26 8.81 -12.32 -12.55
CA LEU A 26 10.03 -11.61 -12.95
C LEU A 26 10.38 -11.86 -14.43
N GLY A 27 9.40 -12.32 -15.22
CA GLY A 27 9.60 -12.88 -16.56
C GLY A 27 9.77 -11.87 -17.69
N ASP A 28 9.41 -10.59 -17.53
CA ASP A 28 9.55 -9.59 -18.61
C ASP A 28 9.72 -8.12 -18.15
N ARG A 29 9.68 -7.81 -16.84
CA ARG A 29 9.90 -6.42 -16.35
C ARG A 29 11.30 -6.24 -15.80
N GLU A 30 12.06 -5.31 -16.37
CA GLU A 30 13.50 -5.14 -16.06
C GLU A 30 13.80 -4.65 -14.64
N ARG A 31 12.89 -3.93 -13.96
CA ARG A 31 12.94 -3.51 -12.54
C ARG A 31 11.65 -2.76 -12.13
N TRP A 32 11.33 -2.72 -10.84
CA TRP A 32 10.41 -1.73 -10.27
C TRP A 32 11.14 -0.43 -9.93
N ASN A 33 10.62 0.68 -10.46
CA ASN A 33 11.19 2.01 -10.29
C ASN A 33 10.51 2.83 -9.18
N ASN A 34 9.47 2.28 -8.54
CA ASN A 34 8.81 2.87 -7.38
C ASN A 34 8.08 1.78 -6.58
N LEU A 35 7.91 2.01 -5.27
CA LEU A 35 7.04 1.19 -4.43
C LEU A 35 6.02 2.07 -3.75
N THR A 36 4.74 1.73 -3.84
CA THR A 36 3.67 2.53 -3.23
C THR A 36 2.98 1.78 -2.09
N LEU A 37 2.91 2.41 -0.91
CA LEU A 37 2.12 1.94 0.24
C LEU A 37 0.82 2.74 0.33
N VAL A 38 -0.33 2.07 0.22
CA VAL A 38 -1.65 2.70 0.24
C VAL A 38 -2.38 2.38 1.54
N ALA A 39 -2.82 3.39 2.29
CA ALA A 39 -3.64 3.15 3.48
C ALA A 39 -5.00 2.56 3.12
N CYS A 40 -5.44 1.58 3.92
CA CYS A 40 -6.79 1.03 3.81
C CYS A 40 -7.87 2.09 4.09
N ALA A 41 -9.11 1.82 3.65
CA ALA A 41 -10.26 2.70 3.91
C ALA A 41 -11.31 2.06 4.81
N SER A 42 -12.09 2.90 5.49
CA SER A 42 -13.25 2.46 6.29
C SER A 42 -14.33 1.85 5.41
N LYS A 43 -14.67 2.52 4.29
CA LYS A 43 -15.64 2.03 3.29
C LYS A 43 -15.09 0.81 2.56
N LYS A 44 -15.82 -0.29 2.65
CA LYS A 44 -15.52 -1.58 2.01
C LYS A 44 -16.76 -2.13 1.31
N VAL A 45 -16.59 -3.14 0.48
CA VAL A 45 -17.73 -3.92 -0.03
C VAL A 45 -18.50 -4.55 1.13
N SER A 46 -19.82 -4.66 1.00
CA SER A 46 -20.68 -5.33 1.98
C SER A 46 -20.68 -6.84 1.75
N GLY A 47 -20.81 -7.61 2.83
CA GLY A 47 -20.86 -9.08 2.78
C GLY A 47 -19.67 -9.72 3.48
N ASN A 48 -19.60 -11.05 3.41
CA ASN A 48 -18.56 -11.86 4.06
C ASN A 48 -17.77 -12.72 3.06
N GLU A 49 -18.01 -12.55 1.76
CA GLU A 49 -17.31 -13.33 0.75
C GLU A 49 -15.84 -12.88 0.64
N PRO A 50 -14.89 -13.83 0.55
CA PRO A 50 -13.49 -13.50 0.31
C PRO A 50 -13.31 -12.74 -1.03
N ILE A 51 -12.53 -11.68 -1.00
CA ILE A 51 -12.26 -10.81 -2.15
C ILE A 51 -10.79 -10.40 -2.16
N ARG A 52 -10.24 -10.05 -3.33
CA ARG A 52 -8.90 -9.47 -3.42
C ARG A 52 -8.83 -8.16 -2.63
N ALA A 53 -7.71 -7.94 -1.93
CA ALA A 53 -7.50 -6.78 -1.08
C ALA A 53 -7.66 -5.46 -1.85
N LYS A 54 -7.22 -5.39 -3.12
CA LYS A 54 -7.38 -4.21 -3.99
C LYS A 54 -8.84 -3.88 -4.32
N ASP A 55 -9.72 -4.86 -4.28
CA ASP A 55 -11.15 -4.72 -4.61
C ASP A 55 -12.03 -4.55 -3.35
N LEU A 56 -11.46 -4.78 -2.16
CA LEU A 56 -12.18 -4.68 -0.89
C LEU A 56 -12.65 -3.26 -0.59
N TYR A 57 -11.82 -2.24 -0.84
CA TYR A 57 -12.05 -0.88 -0.37
C TYR A 57 -12.69 -0.01 -1.44
N THR A 58 -13.77 0.70 -1.07
CA THR A 58 -14.64 1.38 -2.04
C THR A 58 -14.63 2.90 -1.92
N SER A 59 -13.84 3.47 -1.00
CA SER A 59 -13.76 4.92 -0.83
C SER A 59 -13.15 5.60 -2.07
N PRO A 60 -13.59 6.83 -2.44
CA PRO A 60 -13.01 7.56 -3.55
C PRO A 60 -11.50 7.76 -3.41
N LEU A 61 -11.04 8.08 -2.20
CA LEU A 61 -9.61 8.28 -1.92
C LEU A 61 -8.81 7.01 -2.17
N PHE A 62 -9.29 5.85 -1.70
CA PHE A 62 -8.62 4.58 -1.94
C PHE A 62 -8.60 4.23 -3.42
N LYS A 63 -9.72 4.40 -4.14
CA LYS A 63 -9.79 4.10 -5.57
C LYS A 63 -8.77 4.92 -6.38
N MET A 64 -8.63 6.21 -6.08
CA MET A 64 -7.65 7.07 -6.76
C MET A 64 -6.20 6.76 -6.35
N ALA A 65 -5.97 6.39 -5.08
CA ALA A 65 -4.65 5.97 -4.61
C ALA A 65 -4.23 4.60 -5.19
N ARG A 66 -5.20 3.69 -5.37
CA ARG A 66 -5.01 2.43 -6.09
C ARG A 66 -4.65 2.70 -7.56
N GLU A 67 -5.40 3.55 -8.25
CA GLU A 67 -5.08 3.94 -9.64
C GLU A 67 -3.66 4.52 -9.75
N TYR A 68 -3.26 5.37 -8.79
CA TYR A 68 -1.89 5.89 -8.73
C TYR A 68 -0.83 4.78 -8.58
N ALA A 69 -1.14 3.75 -7.79
CA ALA A 69 -0.23 2.66 -7.42
C ALA A 69 -0.22 1.50 -8.44
N GLU A 70 -1.27 1.36 -9.26
CA GLU A 70 -1.39 0.34 -10.32
C GLU A 70 -0.70 0.76 -11.63
N HIS A 71 -0.05 1.92 -11.67
CA HIS A 71 0.72 2.33 -12.83
C HIS A 71 1.90 1.39 -13.09
N ASP A 72 2.35 1.32 -14.34
CA ASP A 72 3.53 0.56 -14.72
C ASP A 72 4.77 0.94 -13.92
N ASP A 73 5.65 -0.05 -13.73
CA ASP A 73 6.89 -0.03 -12.96
C ASP A 73 6.75 0.20 -11.45
N GLN A 74 5.56 -0.08 -10.90
CA GLN A 74 5.32 0.00 -9.46
C GLN A 74 5.02 -1.35 -8.82
N ALA A 75 5.75 -1.64 -7.75
CA ALA A 75 5.25 -2.56 -6.74
C ALA A 75 4.32 -1.79 -5.79
N TRP A 76 3.27 -2.42 -5.26
CA TRP A 76 2.44 -1.75 -4.27
C TRP A 76 1.79 -2.69 -3.28
N TYR A 77 1.53 -2.15 -2.09
CA TYR A 77 0.94 -2.88 -0.97
C TYR A 77 -0.10 -2.02 -0.26
N ILE A 78 -1.04 -2.67 0.41
CA ILE A 78 -2.09 -2.03 1.20
C ILE A 78 -1.76 -2.15 2.69
N LEU A 79 -1.75 -1.02 3.39
CA LEU A 79 -1.64 -0.95 4.84
C LEU A 79 -3.02 -1.15 5.48
N SER A 80 -3.32 -2.39 5.83
CA SER A 80 -4.54 -2.81 6.51
C SER A 80 -4.42 -2.67 8.03
N ALA A 81 -5.43 -2.05 8.65
CA ALA A 81 -5.54 -2.02 10.11
C ALA A 81 -5.66 -3.44 10.72
N LYS A 82 -6.36 -4.36 10.05
CA LYS A 82 -6.54 -5.73 10.56
C LYS A 82 -5.36 -6.62 10.19
N TYR A 83 -5.03 -6.65 8.90
CA TYR A 83 -4.13 -7.64 8.31
C TYR A 83 -2.66 -7.21 8.22
N GLY A 84 -2.34 -5.98 8.63
CA GLY A 84 -1.01 -5.42 8.51
C GLY A 84 -0.70 -5.00 7.07
N LEU A 85 0.27 -5.66 6.43
CA LEU A 85 0.66 -5.46 5.04
C LEU A 85 -0.07 -6.49 4.14
N LEU A 86 -0.74 -6.01 3.10
CA LEU A 86 -1.43 -6.86 2.13
C LEU A 86 -0.87 -6.64 0.73
N HIS A 87 -0.60 -7.73 0.00
CA HIS A 87 -0.46 -7.67 -1.43
C HIS A 87 -1.84 -7.38 -2.06
N PRO A 88 -1.94 -6.59 -3.14
CA PRO A 88 -3.21 -6.24 -3.76
C PRO A 88 -4.08 -7.45 -4.17
N ASP A 89 -3.45 -8.56 -4.55
CA ASP A 89 -4.14 -9.79 -4.93
C ASP A 89 -4.38 -10.78 -3.77
N SER A 90 -3.94 -10.47 -2.54
CA SER A 90 -4.27 -11.27 -1.35
C SER A 90 -5.79 -11.37 -1.19
N VAL A 91 -6.31 -12.58 -1.04
CA VAL A 91 -7.75 -12.81 -0.80
C VAL A 91 -8.04 -12.66 0.70
N VAL A 92 -8.92 -11.72 1.03
CA VAL A 92 -9.29 -11.38 2.42
C VAL A 92 -10.80 -11.30 2.58
N THR A 93 -11.28 -11.56 3.79
CA THR A 93 -12.68 -11.36 4.15
C THR A 93 -12.92 -9.91 4.58
N PRO A 94 -14.04 -9.28 4.19
CA PRO A 94 -14.42 -7.96 4.69
C PRO A 94 -14.42 -7.88 6.22
N TYR A 95 -14.06 -6.71 6.74
CA TYR A 95 -13.89 -6.49 8.18
C TYR A 95 -14.18 -5.04 8.57
N ASN A 96 -14.51 -4.79 9.84
CA ASN A 96 -14.73 -3.45 10.35
C ASN A 96 -13.72 -3.10 11.43
N MET A 97 -12.59 -2.52 11.01
CA MET A 97 -11.53 -2.06 11.92
C MET A 97 -10.80 -0.89 11.27
N ALA A 98 -10.52 0.15 12.06
CA ALA A 98 -9.68 1.27 11.66
C ALA A 98 -8.51 1.41 12.64
N LEU A 99 -7.33 1.72 12.12
CA LEU A 99 -6.12 1.91 12.94
C LEU A 99 -6.29 3.07 13.94
N THR A 100 -7.13 4.05 13.61
CA THR A 100 -7.46 5.20 14.46
C THR A 100 -8.30 4.84 15.69
N ASP A 101 -8.98 3.70 15.66
CA ASP A 101 -9.82 3.25 16.78
C ASP A 101 -9.00 2.51 17.85
N MET A 102 -7.78 2.10 17.51
CA MET A 102 -6.85 1.38 18.38
C MET A 102 -6.22 2.28 19.44
N THR A 103 -5.70 1.68 20.51
CA THR A 103 -4.87 2.40 21.48
C THR A 103 -3.48 2.70 20.90
N ARG A 104 -2.73 3.63 21.50
CA ARG A 104 -1.34 3.92 21.08
C ARG A 104 -0.43 2.69 21.21
N ALA A 105 -0.66 1.86 22.23
CA ALA A 105 0.06 0.61 22.45
C ALA A 105 -0.25 -0.41 21.33
N ASP A 106 -1.53 -0.59 20.99
CA ASP A 106 -1.94 -1.47 19.89
C ASP A 106 -1.39 -0.98 18.54
N GLN A 107 -1.37 0.33 18.28
CA GLN A 107 -0.75 0.90 17.08
C GLN A 107 0.75 0.58 17.01
N MET A 108 1.44 0.61 18.15
CA MET A 108 2.87 0.26 18.21
C MET A 108 3.10 -1.23 17.94
N GLU A 109 2.26 -2.11 18.49
CA GLU A 109 2.32 -3.55 18.20
C GLU A 109 1.99 -3.87 16.74
N TRP A 110 0.95 -3.23 16.20
CA TRP A 110 0.63 -3.27 14.77
C TRP A 110 1.84 -2.81 13.93
N GLY A 111 2.47 -1.70 14.33
CA GLY A 111 3.66 -1.17 13.67
C GLY A 111 4.82 -2.16 13.67
N LYS A 112 5.12 -2.78 14.81
CA LYS A 112 6.15 -3.83 14.92
C LYS A 112 5.88 -4.97 13.96
N ALA A 113 4.65 -5.46 13.94
CA ALA A 113 4.28 -6.61 13.11
C ALA A 113 4.32 -6.30 11.61
N VAL A 114 3.87 -5.10 11.20
CA VAL A 114 3.96 -4.66 9.79
C VAL A 114 5.40 -4.49 9.37
N ARG A 115 6.28 -3.95 10.23
CA ARG A 115 7.71 -3.86 9.93
C ARG A 115 8.34 -5.24 9.71
N GLU A 116 7.92 -6.24 10.47
CA GLU A 116 8.39 -7.62 10.26
C GLU A 116 7.89 -8.18 8.92
N GLN A 117 6.60 -8.01 8.60
CA GLN A 117 6.09 -8.38 7.27
C GLN A 117 6.87 -7.67 6.16
N MET A 118 7.21 -6.38 6.31
CA MET A 118 8.00 -5.64 5.34
C MET A 118 9.41 -6.23 5.17
N ARG A 119 10.06 -6.69 6.25
CA ARG A 119 11.37 -7.36 6.18
C ARG A 119 11.31 -8.63 5.35
N GLU A 120 10.27 -9.43 5.58
CA GLU A 120 10.12 -10.70 4.89
C GLU A 120 9.64 -10.52 3.45
N THR A 121 9.07 -9.37 3.08
CA THR A 121 8.46 -9.08 1.77
C THR A 121 9.30 -8.11 0.93
N ILE A 122 9.19 -6.82 1.25
CA ILE A 122 9.70 -5.68 0.49
C ILE A 122 11.22 -5.61 0.60
N PHE A 123 11.78 -6.01 1.75
CA PHE A 123 13.22 -5.94 2.01
C PHE A 123 13.90 -7.31 1.96
N GLU A 124 13.25 -8.31 1.37
CA GLU A 124 13.90 -9.56 0.98
C GLU A 124 14.92 -9.29 -0.13
N GLU A 125 16.07 -9.98 -0.12
CA GLU A 125 17.19 -9.72 -1.03
C GLU A 125 16.77 -9.80 -2.51
N ASP A 126 15.96 -10.80 -2.86
CA ASP A 126 15.48 -11.01 -4.22
C ASP A 126 14.56 -9.88 -4.67
N PHE A 127 13.65 -9.40 -3.82
CA PHE A 127 12.81 -8.25 -4.16
C PHE A 127 13.65 -6.99 -4.39
N MET A 128 14.58 -6.72 -3.47
CA MET A 128 15.42 -5.53 -3.52
C MET A 128 16.39 -5.53 -4.70
N ALA A 129 16.78 -6.68 -5.23
CA ALA A 129 17.61 -6.79 -6.43
C ALA A 129 16.93 -6.22 -7.70
N TYR A 130 15.60 -6.25 -7.75
CA TYR A 130 14.79 -5.72 -8.85
C TYR A 130 14.13 -4.38 -8.54
N TYR A 131 14.54 -3.70 -7.47
CA TYR A 131 13.94 -2.43 -7.05
C TYR A 131 14.98 -1.30 -6.98
N THR A 132 14.68 -0.18 -7.62
CA THR A 132 15.61 0.98 -7.73
C THR A 132 14.99 2.33 -7.37
N GLY A 133 13.74 2.34 -6.89
CA GLY A 133 12.93 3.53 -6.73
C GLY A 133 12.85 4.14 -5.33
N PRO A 134 12.04 5.22 -5.18
CA PRO A 134 11.55 5.67 -3.89
C PRO A 134 10.36 4.83 -3.39
N ILE A 135 10.15 4.82 -2.08
CA ILE A 135 8.95 4.30 -1.41
C ILE A 135 7.99 5.47 -1.18
N THR A 136 6.88 5.47 -1.90
CA THR A 136 5.80 6.45 -1.76
C THR A 136 4.76 5.96 -0.74
N VAL A 137 4.49 6.76 0.29
CA VAL A 137 3.53 6.43 1.35
C VAL A 137 2.28 7.29 1.22
N LEU A 138 1.22 6.71 0.65
CA LEU A 138 -0.12 7.29 0.56
C LEU A 138 -0.96 6.91 1.78
N ALA A 139 -0.51 7.34 2.96
CA ALA A 139 -1.13 7.01 4.24
C ALA A 139 -1.21 8.21 5.19
N GLY A 140 -2.22 8.19 6.07
CA GLY A 140 -2.37 9.20 7.13
C GLY A 140 -1.38 9.02 8.28
N ALA A 141 -1.28 10.03 9.15
CA ALA A 141 -0.28 10.09 10.23
C ALA A 141 -0.26 8.86 11.15
N SER A 142 -1.42 8.26 11.46
CA SER A 142 -1.50 7.07 12.33
C SER A 142 -0.73 5.85 11.79
N TYR A 143 -0.61 5.73 10.46
CA TYR A 143 0.20 4.70 9.83
C TYR A 143 1.67 5.13 9.76
N ARG A 144 1.93 6.38 9.37
CA ARG A 144 3.27 6.88 9.11
C ARG A 144 4.16 6.91 10.34
N GLN A 145 3.61 7.25 11.50
CA GLN A 145 4.34 7.32 12.77
C GLN A 145 5.08 6.02 13.11
N GLU A 146 4.55 4.88 12.71
CA GLU A 146 5.14 3.57 12.98
C GLU A 146 6.04 3.05 11.87
N LEU A 147 5.87 3.55 10.64
CA LEU A 147 6.47 2.94 9.45
C LEU A 147 7.55 3.82 8.82
N VAL A 148 7.34 5.13 8.72
CA VAL A 148 8.27 6.02 8.00
C VAL A 148 9.69 5.99 8.59
N PRO A 149 9.89 6.09 9.92
CA PRO A 149 11.25 6.00 10.48
C PRO A 149 11.94 4.67 10.18
N PHE A 150 11.18 3.59 10.10
CA PHE A 150 11.72 2.28 9.73
C PHE A 150 12.09 2.23 8.25
N LEU A 151 11.21 2.71 7.37
CA LEU A 151 11.48 2.75 5.93
C LEU A 151 12.74 3.57 5.64
N GLU A 152 12.88 4.75 6.27
CA GLU A 152 14.07 5.61 6.15
C GLU A 152 15.36 4.92 6.60
N CYS A 153 15.31 4.04 7.61
CA CYS A 153 16.47 3.23 7.99
C CYS A 153 16.80 2.11 7.00
N MET A 154 15.81 1.62 6.24
CA MET A 154 15.95 0.48 5.34
C MET A 154 16.37 0.88 3.92
N VAL A 155 16.06 2.11 3.49
CA VAL A 155 16.40 2.61 2.16
C VAL A 155 17.44 3.73 2.23
N ARG A 156 18.10 4.02 1.12
CA ARG A 156 19.08 5.13 1.05
C ARG A 156 18.40 6.47 1.33
N ASP A 157 19.15 7.38 1.96
CA ASP A 157 18.69 8.71 2.36
C ASP A 157 17.86 9.41 1.27
N GLY A 158 16.64 9.84 1.64
CA GLY A 158 15.74 10.58 0.77
C GLY A 158 14.84 9.74 -0.14
N SER A 159 14.91 8.41 -0.07
CA SER A 159 14.10 7.52 -0.92
C SER A 159 12.70 7.23 -0.34
N VAL A 160 12.24 7.92 0.70
CA VAL A 160 10.87 7.80 1.22
C VAL A 160 10.12 9.10 0.97
N SER A 161 8.96 9.03 0.33
CA SER A 161 8.13 10.19 -0.03
C SER A 161 6.73 10.09 0.57
N VAL A 162 6.26 11.19 1.16
CA VAL A 162 4.90 11.32 1.71
C VAL A 162 4.20 12.51 1.05
N PRO A 163 3.82 12.41 -0.24
CA PRO A 163 3.47 13.57 -1.06
C PRO A 163 2.17 14.26 -0.62
N MET A 164 1.33 13.57 0.16
CA MET A 164 0.05 14.06 0.65
C MET A 164 0.09 14.49 2.13
N GLU A 165 1.28 14.63 2.72
CA GLU A 165 1.42 15.10 4.09
C GLU A 165 0.81 16.50 4.29
N GLY A 166 0.08 16.69 5.41
CA GLY A 166 -0.59 17.94 5.73
C GLY A 166 -1.83 18.27 4.87
N LEU A 167 -2.10 17.52 3.81
CA LEU A 167 -3.26 17.74 2.95
C LEU A 167 -4.54 17.16 3.57
N GLY A 168 -5.62 17.95 3.60
CA GLY A 168 -6.96 17.43 3.89
C GLY A 168 -7.51 16.58 2.73
N ILE A 169 -8.51 15.73 3.00
CA ILE A 169 -9.03 14.72 2.05
C ILE A 169 -9.35 15.31 0.67
N GLY A 170 -10.00 16.49 0.60
CA GLY A 170 -10.32 17.12 -0.69
C GLY A 170 -9.07 17.48 -1.53
N LYS A 171 -8.02 17.99 -0.87
CA LYS A 171 -6.74 18.31 -1.54
C LYS A 171 -5.98 17.04 -1.94
N GLN A 172 -6.06 15.97 -1.15
CA GLN A 172 -5.51 14.67 -1.51
C GLN A 172 -6.16 14.10 -2.78
N LEU A 173 -7.48 14.16 -2.88
CA LEU A 173 -8.21 13.76 -4.09
C LEU A 173 -7.80 14.58 -5.32
N GLN A 174 -7.64 15.91 -5.16
CA GLN A 174 -7.17 16.78 -6.23
C GLN A 174 -5.73 16.45 -6.66
N TRP A 175 -4.85 16.18 -5.69
CA TRP A 175 -3.48 15.77 -5.95
C TRP A 175 -3.45 14.47 -6.76
N LEU A 176 -4.11 13.41 -6.26
CA LEU A 176 -4.18 12.12 -6.95
C LEU A 176 -4.77 12.24 -8.35
N LYS A 177 -5.82 13.05 -8.53
CA LYS A 177 -6.42 13.29 -9.85
C LYS A 177 -5.39 13.83 -10.85
N ARG A 178 -4.59 14.80 -10.41
CA ARG A 178 -3.57 15.43 -11.26
C ARG A 178 -2.46 14.44 -11.59
N GLU A 179 -1.94 13.72 -10.59
CA GLU A 179 -0.85 12.76 -10.81
C GLU A 179 -1.28 11.61 -11.73
N ASN A 180 -2.49 11.06 -11.53
CA ASN A 180 -3.02 10.01 -12.41
C ASN A 180 -3.17 10.53 -13.84
N ALA A 181 -3.67 11.76 -14.03
CA ALA A 181 -3.78 12.35 -15.36
C ALA A 181 -2.42 12.57 -16.05
N GLN A 182 -1.40 13.00 -15.30
CA GLN A 182 -0.05 13.19 -15.83
C GLN A 182 0.58 11.86 -16.26
N ARG A 183 0.48 10.85 -15.40
CA ARG A 183 1.03 9.52 -15.65
C ARG A 183 0.37 8.82 -16.84
N ASN A 184 -0.96 8.89 -16.93
CA ASN A 184 -1.69 8.36 -18.08
C ASN A 184 -1.31 9.06 -19.39
N SER A 185 -0.91 10.34 -19.33
CA SER A 185 -0.46 11.08 -20.53
C SER A 185 0.96 10.68 -20.96
N SER A 186 1.84 10.36 -20.01
CA SER A 186 3.21 9.91 -20.30
C SER A 186 3.26 8.50 -20.90
N GLY A 187 2.42 7.57 -20.43
CA GLY A 187 2.35 6.20 -20.98
C GLY A 187 1.80 6.13 -22.42
N LEU A 188 1.12 7.17 -22.89
CA LEU A 188 0.65 7.27 -24.28
C LEU A 188 1.76 7.64 -25.28
N PHE A 189 2.91 8.17 -24.82
CA PHE A 189 4.04 8.50 -25.70
C PHE A 189 4.98 7.31 -25.94
N ASP A 190 4.97 6.29 -25.08
CA ASP A 190 5.84 5.12 -25.22
C ASP A 190 5.27 4.04 -26.15
N LEU A 191 3.96 4.07 -26.45
CA LEU A 191 3.30 3.11 -27.35
C LEU A 191 3.42 3.44 -28.84
N ASP A 192 3.88 4.65 -29.20
CA ASP A 192 4.04 5.07 -30.60
C ASP A 192 5.41 4.67 -31.19
N HIS A 193 6.33 4.10 -30.39
CA HIS A 193 7.67 3.71 -30.84
C HIS A 193 7.83 2.22 -31.18
N GLU A 194 6.80 1.38 -31.02
CA GLU A 194 6.83 -0.07 -31.31
C GLU A 194 6.21 -0.48 -32.66
N LEU A 195 5.92 0.46 -33.57
CA LEU A 195 5.38 0.14 -34.91
C LEU A 195 6.30 0.48 -36.09
N ASP A 196 7.56 0.84 -35.84
CA ASP A 196 8.57 1.10 -36.89
C ASP A 196 9.85 0.26 -36.70
N LEU A 197 9.73 -1.08 -36.68
CA LEU A 197 10.85 -2.02 -36.96
C LEU A 197 10.36 -3.27 -37.73
#